data_AF-A0AAU1MJ73-F1
#
_entry.id   AF-A0AAU1MJ73-F1
#
_cell.length_a   1.000
_cell.length_b   1.000
_cell.length_c   1.000
_cell.angle_alpha   90.00
_cell.angle_beta   90.00
_cell.angle_gamma   90.00
#
_symmetry.space_group_name_H-M   'P 1'
#
loop_
_entity.id
_entity.type
_entity.pdbx_description
1 polymer ?
#
loop_
_entity_poly.entity_id
_entity_poly.type
_entity_poly.pdbx_seq_one_letter_code
_entity_poly.pdbx_strand_id
1 'polypeptide(L)'
;MTTPPDDRTFRREMATAYRSGWHFIDLATAIPHRGDSLMVTLFGEPIVVVRDEFDDEEIRAYRCLRRPRGAPQPVRCAIRYGMVFVNLDQRDHQLVREAGPEVPRTTSATPRSA
;
A
#
# COMPACT_ATOMS: atom_id res chain seq x y z
N MET A 1 -29.11 -13.51 -1.78
CA MET A 1 -27.77 -13.23 -2.32
C MET A 1 -26.93 -14.48 -2.17
N THR A 2 -26.51 -15.09 -3.28
CA THR A 2 -25.62 -16.26 -3.26
C THR A 2 -24.18 -15.76 -3.29
N THR A 3 -23.41 -16.01 -2.24
CA THR A 3 -21.97 -15.78 -2.26
C THR A 3 -21.38 -16.58 -3.42
N PRO A 4 -20.57 -15.97 -4.31
CA PRO A 4 -19.94 -16.72 -5.40
C PRO A 4 -19.14 -17.90 -4.82
N PRO A 5 -19.12 -19.06 -5.49
CA PRO A 5 -18.36 -20.22 -5.03
C PRO A 5 -16.89 -19.82 -4.85
N ASP A 6 -16.29 -20.33 -3.78
CA ASP A 6 -14.96 -19.96 -3.31
C ASP A 6 -13.85 -20.47 -4.25
N ASP A 7 -13.71 -19.84 -5.42
CA ASP A 7 -12.77 -20.23 -6.47
C ASP A 7 -11.32 -20.07 -5.96
N ARG A 8 -10.71 -21.21 -5.64
CA ARG A 8 -9.34 -21.32 -5.15
C ARG A 8 -8.31 -20.87 -6.20
N THR A 9 -8.59 -21.11 -7.48
CA THR A 9 -7.69 -20.74 -8.58
C THR A 9 -7.70 -19.23 -8.77
N PHE A 10 -8.89 -18.63 -8.82
CA PHE A 10 -9.05 -17.18 -8.90
C PHE A 10 -8.37 -16.46 -7.74
N ARG A 11 -8.54 -16.93 -6.49
CA ARG A 11 -7.84 -16.37 -5.34
C ARG A 11 -6.32 -16.49 -5.43
N ARG A 12 -5.80 -17.60 -5.97
CA ARG A 12 -4.37 -17.82 -6.15
C ARG A 12 -3.78 -16.91 -7.22
N GLU A 13 -4.51 -16.66 -8.30
CA GLU A 13 -4.15 -15.70 -9.34
C GLU A 13 -4.16 -14.27 -8.80
N MET A 14 -5.23 -13.87 -8.08
CA MET A 14 -5.29 -12.58 -7.35
C MET A 14 -4.10 -12.41 -6.40
N ALA A 15 -3.80 -13.46 -5.65
CA ALA A 15 -2.71 -13.51 -4.68
C ALA A 15 -1.31 -13.31 -5.28
N THR A 16 -1.11 -13.65 -6.56
CA THR A 16 0.21 -13.69 -7.19
C THR A 16 0.38 -12.57 -8.22
N ALA A 17 -0.60 -12.35 -9.09
CA ALA A 17 -0.51 -11.37 -10.18
C ALA A 17 -0.79 -9.94 -9.69
N TYR A 18 -1.69 -9.78 -8.71
CA TYR A 18 -2.15 -8.46 -8.30
C TYR A 18 -1.49 -7.96 -7.01
N ARG A 19 -0.97 -8.83 -6.14
CA ARG A 19 -0.30 -8.37 -4.90
C ARG A 19 0.98 -7.56 -5.14
N SER A 20 1.69 -7.79 -6.25
CA SER A 20 2.93 -7.08 -6.59
C SER A 20 2.73 -5.69 -7.20
N GLY A 21 1.50 -5.35 -7.60
CA GLY A 21 1.17 -4.07 -8.21
C GLY A 21 0.99 -2.92 -7.21
N TRP A 22 1.13 -1.69 -7.70
CA TRP A 22 0.65 -0.48 -7.02
C TRP A 22 -0.83 -0.27 -7.37
N HIS A 23 -1.67 -0.20 -6.35
CA HIS A 23 -3.12 -0.05 -6.50
C HIS A 23 -3.55 1.32 -6.04
N PHE A 24 -4.25 2.03 -6.90
CA PHE A 24 -4.89 3.29 -6.55
C PHE A 24 -5.96 3.03 -5.48
N ILE A 25 -5.91 3.79 -4.38
CA ILE A 25 -6.88 3.70 -3.29
C ILE A 25 -7.85 4.87 -3.35
N ASP A 26 -7.33 6.09 -3.27
CA ASP A 26 -8.11 7.32 -3.30
C ASP A 26 -7.19 8.53 -3.51
N LEU A 27 -7.75 9.74 -3.53
CA LEU A 27 -7.02 10.99 -3.40
C LEU A 27 -6.61 11.23 -1.95
N ALA A 28 -5.48 11.90 -1.74
CA ALA A 28 -5.01 12.33 -0.43
C ALA A 28 -6.04 13.22 0.31
N THR A 29 -6.93 13.88 -0.43
CA THR A 29 -8.03 14.70 0.09
C THR A 29 -9.16 13.88 0.71
N ALA A 30 -9.18 12.54 0.55
CA ALA A 30 -10.14 11.67 1.23
C ALA A 30 -9.83 11.53 2.73
N ILE A 31 -8.59 11.80 3.13
CA ILE A 31 -8.14 11.87 4.53
C ILE A 31 -7.39 13.20 4.74
N PRO A 32 -8.11 14.33 4.78
CA PRO A 32 -7.50 15.66 4.70
C PRO A 32 -6.73 16.09 5.96
N HIS A 33 -7.07 15.57 7.14
CA HIS A 33 -6.50 16.01 8.42
C HIS A 33 -5.68 14.91 9.09
N ARG A 34 -4.78 15.33 9.99
CA ARG A 34 -4.01 14.41 10.85
C ARG A 34 -4.94 13.51 11.65
N GLY A 35 -4.60 12.23 11.73
CA GLY A 35 -5.43 11.23 12.42
C GLY A 35 -6.62 10.72 11.59
N ASP A 36 -6.92 11.32 10.43
CA ASP A 36 -7.92 10.77 9.52
C ASP A 36 -7.46 9.41 9.00
N SER A 37 -8.42 8.50 8.84
CA SER A 37 -8.17 7.17 8.31
C SER A 37 -9.26 6.72 7.34
N LEU A 38 -8.83 5.92 6.37
CA LEU A 38 -9.68 5.31 5.36
C LEU A 38 -9.50 3.79 5.42
N MET A 39 -10.60 3.05 5.59
CA MET A 39 -10.60 1.59 5.52
C MET A 39 -11.03 1.14 4.13
N VAL A 40 -10.22 0.31 3.49
CA VAL A 40 -10.47 -0.24 2.16
C VAL A 40 -10.24 -1.74 2.15
N THR A 41 -10.98 -2.46 1.31
CA THR A 41 -10.72 -3.89 1.07
C THR A 41 -9.97 -4.05 -0.24
N LEU A 42 -8.70 -4.43 -0.18
CA LEU A 42 -7.84 -4.66 -1.34
C LEU A 42 -7.55 -6.15 -1.49
N PHE A 43 -8.01 -6.77 -2.57
CA PHE A 43 -7.92 -8.24 -2.80
C PHE A 43 -8.42 -9.10 -1.63
N GLY A 44 -9.49 -8.65 -0.96
CA GLY A 44 -10.06 -9.35 0.20
C GLY A 44 -9.28 -9.14 1.51
N GLU A 45 -8.23 -8.32 1.50
CA GLU A 45 -7.47 -7.94 2.68
C GLU A 45 -7.94 -6.56 3.19
N PRO A 46 -8.28 -6.43 4.48
CA PRO A 46 -8.62 -5.14 5.06
C PRO A 46 -7.35 -4.29 5.23
N ILE A 47 -7.31 -3.16 4.54
CA ILE A 47 -6.23 -2.18 4.61
C ILE A 47 -6.77 -0.92 5.28
N VAL A 48 -6.00 -0.38 6.22
CA VAL A 48 -6.24 0.95 6.78
C VAL A 48 -5.16 1.89 6.28
N VAL A 49 -5.57 3.01 5.71
CA VAL A 49 -4.71 4.12 5.29
C VAL A 49 -4.89 5.24 6.31
N VAL A 50 -3.81 5.80 6.83
CA VAL A 50 -3.83 6.79 7.91
C VAL A 50 -2.92 7.96 7.54
N ARG A 51 -3.36 9.19 7.79
CA ARG A 51 -2.46 10.36 7.80
C ARG A 51 -1.82 10.49 9.17
N ASP A 52 -0.49 10.45 9.23
CA ASP A 52 0.26 10.47 10.49
C ASP A 52 -0.12 11.71 11.34
N GLU A 53 -0.17 11.52 12.65
CA GLU A 53 -0.42 12.57 13.63
C GLU A 53 0.79 13.49 13.81
N PHE A 54 1.99 12.99 13.51
CA PHE A 54 3.24 13.72 13.71
C PHE A 54 3.80 14.35 12.43
N ASP A 55 3.41 13.87 11.25
CA ASP A 55 3.84 14.37 9.94
C ASP A 55 2.65 14.48 8.95
N ASP A 56 2.31 15.71 8.56
CA ASP A 56 1.18 16.01 7.65
C ASP A 56 1.37 15.40 6.25
N GLU A 57 2.60 15.23 5.80
CA GLU A 57 2.91 14.74 4.45
C GLU A 57 3.00 13.20 4.41
N GLU A 58 2.97 12.54 5.57
CA GLU A 58 3.14 11.10 5.67
C GLU A 58 1.80 10.36 5.77
N ILE A 59 1.29 9.93 4.61
CA ILE A 59 0.22 8.92 4.55
C ILE A 59 0.86 7.53 4.61
N ARG A 60 0.43 6.73 5.59
CA ARG A 60 0.86 5.34 5.77
C ARG A 60 -0.30 4.37 5.53
N ALA A 61 0.02 3.13 5.21
CA ALA A 61 -0.96 2.08 5.02
C ALA A 61 -0.58 0.83 5.81
N TYR A 62 -1.60 0.14 6.33
CA TYR A 62 -1.43 -1.06 7.14
C TYR A 62 -2.44 -2.13 6.76
N ARG A 63 -1.99 -3.38 6.70
CA ARG A 63 -2.84 -4.56 6.64
C ARG A 63 -3.36 -4.90 8.03
N CYS A 64 -4.67 -4.88 8.20
CA CYS A 64 -5.32 -5.27 9.45
C CYS A 64 -5.30 -6.81 9.57
N LEU A 65 -4.59 -7.34 10.56
CA LEU A 65 -4.66 -8.75 10.90
C LEU A 65 -5.95 -9.02 11.69
N ARG A 66 -6.64 -10.13 11.39
CA ARG A 66 -7.81 -10.54 12.19
C ARG A 66 -7.35 -10.84 13.63
N ARG A 67 -7.95 -10.18 14.63
CA ARG A 67 -7.77 -10.50 16.06
C ARG A 67 -8.05 -12.00 16.28
N PRO A 68 -7.26 -12.72 17.11
CA PRO A 68 -6.31 -12.23 18.12
C PRO A 68 -4.86 -12.01 17.61
N ARG A 69 -4.61 -12.05 16.30
CA ARG A 69 -3.29 -12.43 15.75
C ARG A 69 -2.29 -11.29 15.45
N GLY A 70 -2.38 -10.14 16.13
CA GLY A 70 -1.29 -9.15 16.14
C GLY A 70 -1.65 -7.72 15.71
N ALA A 71 -0.66 -6.84 15.81
CA ALA A 71 -0.76 -5.44 15.40
C ALA A 71 -0.93 -5.32 13.87
N PRO A 72 -1.55 -4.23 13.37
CA PRO A 72 -1.58 -3.93 11.94
C PRO A 72 -0.18 -3.98 11.35
N GLN A 73 -0.01 -4.68 10.23
CA GLN A 73 1.28 -4.80 9.56
C GLN A 73 1.45 -3.65 8.57
N PRO A 74 2.55 -2.89 8.58
CA PRO A 74 2.78 -1.88 7.57
C PRO A 74 2.79 -2.52 6.18
N VAL A 75 2.21 -1.83 5.20
CA VAL A 75 2.32 -2.14 3.78
C VAL A 75 2.92 -0.94 3.05
N ARG A 76 3.38 -1.13 1.82
CA ARG A 76 3.95 -0.03 1.05
C ARG A 76 2.86 0.98 0.69
N CYS A 77 3.17 2.24 0.90
CA CYS A 77 2.32 3.38 0.55
C CYS A 77 3.13 4.39 -0.26
N ALA A 78 2.51 4.99 -1.27
CA ALA A 78 3.11 6.07 -2.03
C ALA A 78 2.05 7.11 -2.41
N ILE A 79 2.43 8.38 -2.37
CA ILE A 79 1.59 9.48 -2.89
C ILE A 79 2.22 9.97 -4.19
N ARG A 80 1.44 10.05 -5.27
CA ARG A 80 1.87 10.65 -6.55
C ARG A 80 0.74 11.48 -7.12
N TYR A 81 1.01 12.75 -7.45
CA TYR A 81 0.01 13.68 -8.01
C TYR A 81 -1.27 13.77 -7.14
N GLY A 82 -1.12 13.73 -5.81
CA GLY A 82 -2.25 13.74 -4.88
C GLY A 82 -3.03 12.43 -4.78
N MET A 83 -2.60 11.37 -5.47
CA MET A 83 -3.21 10.03 -5.41
C MET A 83 -2.45 9.12 -4.45
N VAL A 84 -3.18 8.35 -3.64
CA VAL A 84 -2.65 7.36 -2.71
C VAL A 84 -2.62 6.00 -3.39
N PHE A 85 -1.45 5.37 -3.38
CA PHE A 85 -1.23 4.03 -3.89
C PHE A 85 -0.75 3.09 -2.79
N VAL A 86 -1.26 1.86 -2.78
CA VAL A 86 -0.84 0.80 -1.86
C VAL A 86 -0.30 -0.39 -2.65
N ASN A 87 0.79 -0.98 -2.15
CA ASN A 87 1.35 -2.22 -2.68
C ASN A 87 1.48 -3.24 -1.53
N LEU A 88 0.98 -4.45 -1.77
CA LEU A 88 0.87 -5.52 -0.79
C LEU A 88 2.04 -6.52 -0.82
N ASP A 89 2.97 -6.34 -1.76
CA ASP A 89 4.16 -7.19 -1.89
C ASP A 89 5.06 -7.07 -0.66
N GLN A 90 5.45 -8.22 -0.13
CA GLN A 90 6.28 -8.31 1.07
C GLN A 90 7.78 -8.27 0.74
N ARG A 91 8.16 -8.33 -0.54
CA ARG A 91 9.55 -8.52 -0.99
C ARG A 91 10.51 -7.39 -0.58
N ASP A 92 10.00 -6.18 -0.35
CA ASP A 92 10.84 -4.99 -0.08
C ASP A 92 10.64 -4.40 1.33
N HIS A 93 9.99 -5.09 2.27
CA HIS A 93 9.69 -4.54 3.61
C HIS A 93 10.92 -4.40 4.54
N GLN A 94 12.13 -4.30 4.00
CA GLN A 94 13.25 -3.71 4.71
C GLN A 94 13.00 -2.20 4.77
N LEU A 95 12.54 -1.73 5.93
CA LEU A 95 12.52 -0.32 6.28
C LEU A 95 13.88 0.29 5.89
N VAL A 96 13.87 1.29 5.01
CA VAL A 96 15.03 2.16 4.71
C VAL A 96 15.27 3.09 5.90
N ARG A 97 15.47 2.50 7.09
CA ARG A 97 15.92 3.17 8.31
C ARG A 97 17.32 2.73 8.74
N GLU A 98 17.98 1.87 7.95
CA GLU A 98 19.38 1.46 8.15
C GLU A 98 20.27 1.76 6.94
N ALA A 99 19.93 2.75 6.11
CA ALA A 99 20.89 3.35 5.20
C ALA A 99 21.31 4.70 5.79
N GLY A 100 22.56 4.78 6.25
CA GLY A 100 23.26 6.05 6.46
C GLY A 100 23.30 6.87 5.17
N PRO A 101 23.98 8.03 5.16
CA PRO A 101 23.87 8.99 4.06
C PRO A 101 24.56 8.46 2.80
N GLU A 102 23.88 7.63 2.02
CA GLU A 102 24.25 7.33 0.65
C GLU A 102 23.30 8.04 -0.31
N VAL A 103 23.90 9.01 -0.98
CA VAL A 103 23.41 9.87 -2.05
C VAL A 103 22.41 9.14 -2.96
N PRO A 104 21.22 9.72 -3.25
CA PRO A 104 20.29 9.14 -4.21
C PRO A 104 20.94 9.07 -5.60
N ARG A 105 21.18 7.86 -6.11
CA ARG A 105 21.46 7.65 -7.52
C ARG A 105 20.20 7.98 -8.31
N THR A 106 20.22 9.14 -8.95
CA THR A 106 19.25 9.54 -9.97
C THR A 106 19.13 8.44 -11.01
N THR A 107 17.97 7.78 -11.05
CA THR A 107 17.61 6.87 -12.14
C THR A 107 17.35 7.72 -13.38
N SER A 108 18.39 7.91 -14.19
CA SER A 108 18.27 8.46 -15.54
C SER A 108 17.40 7.54 -16.38
N ALA A 109 16.19 7.98 -16.72
CA ALA A 109 15.33 7.31 -17.68
C ALA A 109 15.81 7.68 -19.10
N THR A 110 16.53 6.77 -19.76
CA THR A 110 16.90 6.94 -21.17
C THR A 110 15.64 6.75 -22.04
N PRO A 111 15.21 7.73 -22.84
CA PRO A 111 14.13 7.53 -23.78
C PRO A 111 14.62 6.61 -24.91
N ARG A 112 13.88 5.53 -25.21
CA ARG A 112 14.04 4.80 -26.47
C ARG A 112 13.40 5.64 -27.57
N SER A 113 14.22 6.18 -28.47
CA SER A 113 13.74 6.68 -29.75
C SER A 113 13.32 5.50 -30.65
N ALA A 114 12.18 5.64 -31.30
CA ALA A 114 11.72 4.79 -32.40
C ALA A 114 12.34 5.26 -33.72
#